data_AF-A0A836YX65-F1
#
_entry.id   AF-A0A836YX65-F1
#
_cell.length_a   1.000
_cell.length_b   1.000
_cell.length_c   1.000
_cell.angle_alpha   90.00
_cell.angle_beta   90.00
_cell.angle_gamma   90.00
#
_symmetry.space_group_name_H-M   'P 1'
#
loop_
_entity.id
_entity.type
_entity.pdbx_description
1 polymer ?
#
loop_
_entity_poly.entity_id
_entity_poly.type
_entity_poly.pdbx_seq_one_letter_code
_entity_poly.pdbx_strand_id
1 'polypeptide(L)'
;MTLYYKNGFYDDSHGGFVPEGACEISAETYRLLLEGQAQGKLIIADDEGNPILSEPPPIPIEEQRQKIRDAINTLRDKKINGGVYVPAIDKWIDTDATAERNILSVKATFDLFGDQEIPWTFADNSVAMI
;
A
#
# COMPACT_ATOMS: atom_id res chain seq x y z
N MET A 1 15.44 5.50 40.01
CA MET A 1 14.73 5.44 38.73
C MET A 1 14.19 4.05 38.57
N THR A 2 12.94 3.89 38.98
CA THR A 2 12.16 2.68 38.75
C THR A 2 11.27 2.94 37.54
N LEU A 3 11.21 1.98 36.63
CA LEU A 3 10.44 2.08 35.39
C LEU A 3 9.09 1.37 35.59
N TYR A 4 8.03 1.96 35.06
CA TYR A 4 6.68 1.45 35.14
C TYR A 4 6.03 1.44 33.76
N TYR A 5 5.10 0.52 33.55
CA TYR A 5 4.31 0.44 32.32
C TYR A 5 2.81 0.48 32.60
N LYS A 6 2.11 1.35 31.85
CA LYS A 6 0.63 1.39 31.79
C LYS A 6 0.18 2.07 30.50
N ASN A 7 0.00 1.32 29.41
CA ASN A 7 -0.30 1.89 28.08
C ASN A 7 0.73 2.97 27.63
N GLY A 8 1.96 2.84 28.12
CA GLY A 8 3.00 3.86 28.05
C GLY A 8 4.04 3.63 29.16
N PHE A 9 5.24 4.17 28.96
CA PHE A 9 6.33 4.07 29.93
C PHE A 9 6.34 5.28 30.87
N TYR A 10 6.55 5.02 32.16
CA TYR A 10 6.62 6.02 33.21
C TYR A 10 7.83 5.75 34.11
N ASP A 11 8.33 6.79 34.75
CA ASP A 11 9.38 6.68 35.76
C ASP A 11 9.04 7.56 36.97
N ASP A 12 9.61 7.21 38.12
CA ASP A 12 9.41 7.90 39.39
C ASP A 12 10.45 8.98 39.71
N SER A 13 11.37 9.26 38.77
CA SER A 13 12.48 10.18 39.01
C SER A 13 12.09 11.64 38.69
N HIS A 14 12.75 12.59 39.36
CA HIS A 14 12.57 14.03 39.13
C HIS A 14 11.13 14.58 39.23
N GLY A 15 10.30 14.00 40.11
CA GLY A 15 8.88 14.39 40.20
C GLY A 15 8.00 13.75 39.13
N GLY A 16 8.47 12.65 38.54
CA GLY A 16 7.73 11.82 37.59
C GLY A 16 6.41 11.31 38.18
N PHE A 17 5.41 11.19 37.32
CA PHE A 17 4.08 10.73 37.67
C PHE A 17 3.91 9.28 37.23
N VAL A 18 3.65 8.41 38.21
CA VAL A 18 3.31 7.00 37.97
C VAL A 18 1.82 6.83 38.17
N PRO A 19 1.06 6.45 37.12
CA PRO A 19 -0.38 6.23 37.26
C PRO A 19 -0.66 5.01 38.15
N GLU A 20 -1.73 5.08 38.94
CA GLU A 20 -2.14 4.00 39.83
C GLU A 20 -2.41 2.70 39.05
N GLY A 21 -1.84 1.58 39.49
CA GLY A 21 -1.92 0.29 38.79
C GLY A 21 -0.96 0.15 37.59
N ALA A 22 0.07 0.99 37.50
CA ALA A 22 1.19 0.73 36.59
C ALA A 22 2.06 -0.41 37.12
N CYS A 23 2.46 -1.31 36.23
CA CYS A 23 3.32 -2.45 36.58
C CYS A 23 4.78 -2.01 36.58
N GLU A 24 5.50 -2.30 37.66
CA GLU A 24 6.95 -2.08 37.74
C GLU A 24 7.68 -3.03 36.77
N ILE A 25 8.58 -2.49 35.96
CA ILE A 25 9.37 -3.26 35.00
C ILE A 25 10.86 -3.05 35.21
N SER A 26 11.63 -4.11 34.97
CA SER A 26 13.09 -4.02 35.02
C SER A 26 13.63 -3.21 33.83
N ALA A 27 14.84 -2.67 33.98
CA ALA A 27 15.54 -2.00 32.89
C ALA A 27 15.84 -2.93 31.70
N GLU A 28 16.01 -4.23 31.95
CA GLU A 28 16.18 -5.25 30.90
C GLU A 28 14.89 -5.46 30.11
N THR A 29 13.75 -5.59 30.83
CA THR A 29 12.41 -5.68 30.22
C THR A 29 12.14 -4.45 29.36
N TYR A 30 12.40 -3.26 29.89
CA TYR A 30 12.25 -2.01 29.16
C TYR A 30 13.05 -1.99 27.84
N ARG A 31 14.32 -2.42 27.87
CA ARG A 31 15.16 -2.51 26.66
C ARG A 31 14.62 -3.51 25.65
N LEU A 32 14.19 -4.70 26.10
CA LEU A 32 13.60 -5.72 25.23
C LEU A 32 12.34 -5.20 24.53
N LEU A 33 11.48 -4.48 25.25
CA LEU A 33 10.27 -3.89 24.69
C LEU A 33 10.60 -2.82 23.63
N LEU A 34 11.58 -1.96 23.91
CA LEU A 34 12.03 -0.95 22.95
C LEU A 34 12.67 -1.57 21.70
N GLU A 35 13.49 -2.62 21.85
CA GLU A 35 14.05 -3.36 20.72
C GLU A 35 12.95 -4.03 19.88
N GLY A 36 11.95 -4.63 20.54
CA GLY A 36 10.80 -5.20 19.87
C GLY A 36 9.98 -4.16 19.09
N GLN A 37 9.76 -2.99 19.69
CA GLN A 37 9.09 -1.87 19.02
C GLN A 37 9.88 -1.36 17.82
N ALA A 38 11.21 -1.28 17.92
CA ALA A 38 12.10 -0.91 16.82
C ALA A 38 12.09 -1.94 15.68
N GLN A 39 11.80 -3.21 15.98
CA GLN A 39 11.59 -4.27 14.99
C GLN A 39 10.16 -4.27 14.40
N GLY A 40 9.30 -3.33 14.79
CA GLY A 40 7.93 -3.19 14.28
C GLY A 40 6.86 -3.97 15.05
N LYS A 41 7.19 -4.53 16.22
CA LYS A 41 6.20 -5.14 17.12
C LYS A 41 5.44 -4.06 17.91
N LEU A 42 4.24 -4.39 18.36
CA LEU A 42 3.45 -3.55 19.24
C LEU A 42 3.70 -3.95 20.70
N ILE A 43 3.76 -2.95 21.59
CA ILE A 43 3.76 -3.18 23.02
C ILE A 43 2.31 -3.11 23.49
N ILE A 44 1.79 -4.21 24.02
CA ILE A 44 0.43 -4.28 24.58
C ILE A 44 0.49 -4.78 26.02
N ALA A 45 -0.51 -4.43 26.83
CA ALA A 45 -0.66 -5.03 28.16
C ALA A 45 -1.33 -6.41 28.03
N ASP A 46 -0.83 -7.41 28.76
CA ASP A 46 -1.53 -8.67 28.96
C ASP A 46 -2.71 -8.52 29.95
N ASP A 47 -3.40 -9.61 30.25
CA ASP A 47 -4.55 -9.63 31.18
C ASP A 47 -4.16 -9.26 32.63
N GLU A 48 -2.88 -9.34 32.97
CA GLU A 48 -2.32 -8.99 34.28
C GLU A 48 -1.73 -7.56 34.31
N GLY A 49 -1.73 -6.85 33.18
CA GLY A 49 -1.20 -5.49 33.04
C GLY A 49 0.30 -5.43 32.72
N ASN A 50 0.96 -6.56 32.46
CA ASN A 50 2.37 -6.61 32.09
C ASN A 50 2.56 -6.29 30.60
N PRO A 51 3.60 -5.53 30.23
CA PRO A 51 3.90 -5.28 28.84
C PRO A 51 4.42 -6.53 28.14
N ILE A 52 3.75 -6.93 27.06
CA ILE A 52 4.18 -7.99 26.15
C ILE A 52 4.37 -7.43 24.74
N LEU A 53 5.26 -8.07 23.97
CA LEU A 53 5.45 -7.80 22.56
C LEU A 53 4.47 -8.63 21.75
N SER A 54 3.62 -7.95 20.97
CA SER A 54 2.70 -8.58 20.04
C SER A 54 3.05 -8.20 18.60
N GLU A 55 2.82 -9.12 17.67
CA GLU A 55 2.94 -8.79 16.25
C GLU A 55 1.80 -7.83 15.86
N PRO A 56 2.07 -6.82 15.03
CA PRO A 56 1.00 -5.99 14.51
C PRO A 56 0.01 -6.88 13.75
N PRO A 57 -1.30 -6.64 13.88
CA PRO A 57 -2.29 -7.42 13.15
C PRO A 57 -1.97 -7.32 11.65
N PRO A 58 -2.08 -8.44 10.91
CA PRO A 58 -1.90 -8.39 9.47
C PRO A 58 -2.89 -7.39 8.89
N ILE A 59 -2.41 -6.55 7.96
CA ILE A 59 -3.30 -5.66 7.22
C ILE A 59 -4.43 -6.48 6.58
N PRO A 60 -5.68 -5.99 6.59
CA PRO A 60 -6.78 -6.68 5.94
C PRO A 60 -6.44 -7.02 4.49
N ILE A 61 -6.86 -8.20 4.01
CA ILE A 61 -6.56 -8.69 2.66
C ILE A 61 -6.94 -7.67 1.57
N GLU A 62 -8.02 -6.91 1.79
CA GLU A 62 -8.47 -5.90 0.84
C GLU A 62 -7.52 -4.71 0.75
N GLU A 63 -6.99 -4.25 1.89
CA GLU A 63 -5.98 -3.19 1.91
C GLU A 63 -4.67 -3.68 1.26
N GLN A 64 -4.29 -4.93 1.49
CA GLN A 64 -3.13 -5.53 0.84
C GLN A 64 -3.29 -5.58 -0.68
N ARG A 65 -4.47 -6.01 -1.17
CA ARG A 65 -4.81 -6.01 -2.60
C ARG A 65 -4.74 -4.62 -3.19
N GLN A 66 -5.25 -3.60 -2.48
CA GLN A 66 -5.22 -2.23 -2.95
C GLN A 66 -3.78 -1.71 -3.07
N LYS A 67 -2.93 -1.94 -2.06
CA LYS A 67 -1.49 -1.59 -2.11
C LYS A 67 -0.77 -2.25 -3.29
N ILE A 68 -1.05 -3.52 -3.55
CA ILE A 68 -0.46 -4.22 -4.70
C ILE A 68 -0.97 -3.64 -6.02
N ARG A 69 -2.27 -3.35 -6.14
CA ARG A 69 -2.86 -2.73 -7.33
C ARG A 69 -2.23 -1.36 -7.61
N ASP A 70 -2.06 -0.52 -6.59
CA ASP A 70 -1.46 0.81 -6.73
C ASP A 70 0.01 0.73 -7.12
N ALA A 71 0.76 -0.26 -6.59
CA ALA A 71 2.13 -0.52 -7.01
C ALA A 71 2.22 -0.98 -8.48
N ILE A 72 1.29 -1.84 -8.93
CA ILE A 72 1.20 -2.27 -10.34
C ILE A 72 0.90 -1.07 -11.24
N ASN A 73 -0.05 -0.22 -10.87
CA ASN A 73 -0.40 0.97 -11.64
C ASN A 73 0.78 1.96 -11.70
N THR A 74 1.45 2.21 -10.58
CA THR A 74 2.64 3.10 -10.55
C THR A 74 3.76 2.56 -11.46
N LEU A 75 3.98 1.24 -11.46
CA LEU A 75 4.97 0.61 -12.34
C LEU A 75 4.53 0.66 -13.81
N ARG A 76 3.22 0.53 -14.06
CA ARG A 76 2.63 0.72 -15.39
C ARG A 76 2.86 2.14 -15.86
N ASP A 77 2.44 3.15 -15.11
CA ASP A 77 2.61 4.58 -15.45
C ASP A 77 4.07 4.95 -15.68
N LYS A 78 4.99 4.43 -14.85
CA LYS A 78 6.44 4.66 -15.04
C LYS A 78 7.00 4.02 -16.31
N LYS A 79 6.41 2.90 -16.77
CA LYS A 79 6.83 2.19 -17.99
C LYS A 79 6.12 2.72 -19.24
N ILE A 80 4.89 3.21 -19.11
CA ILE A 80 4.10 3.81 -20.19
C ILE A 80 4.55 5.27 -20.35
N ASN A 81 5.72 5.46 -20.95
CA ASN A 81 6.09 6.72 -21.61
C ASN A 81 5.61 6.68 -23.07
N GLY A 82 4.35 6.35 -23.31
CA GLY A 82 3.81 6.17 -24.66
C GLY A 82 2.31 6.01 -24.67
N GLY A 83 1.58 7.12 -24.65
CA GLY A 83 0.16 7.15 -24.94
C GLY A 83 -0.29 8.55 -25.33
N VAL A 84 -1.34 8.63 -26.15
CA VAL A 84 -2.00 9.89 -26.50
C VAL A 84 -3.43 9.83 -25.97
N TYR A 85 -3.80 10.86 -25.21
CA TYR A 85 -5.19 11.04 -24.78
C TYR A 85 -6.02 11.60 -25.94
N VAL A 86 -7.18 10.99 -26.19
CA VAL A 86 -8.11 11.39 -27.25
C VAL A 86 -9.39 11.95 -26.62
N PRO A 87 -9.60 13.29 -26.64
CA PRO A 87 -10.75 13.93 -26.00
C PRO A 87 -12.12 13.51 -26.57
N ALA A 88 -12.18 13.14 -27.85
CA ALA A 88 -13.43 12.77 -28.51
C ALA A 88 -14.08 11.49 -27.95
N ILE A 89 -13.25 10.60 -27.40
CA ILE A 89 -13.69 9.33 -26.80
C ILE A 89 -13.38 9.26 -25.30
N ASP A 90 -12.83 10.33 -24.72
CA ASP A 90 -12.41 10.41 -23.31
C ASP A 90 -11.54 9.23 -22.85
N LYS A 91 -10.58 8.82 -23.69
CA LYS A 91 -9.74 7.63 -23.45
C LYS A 91 -8.28 7.87 -23.81
N TRP A 92 -7.40 7.15 -23.11
CA TRP A 92 -5.98 7.04 -23.41
C TRP A 92 -5.72 5.88 -24.38
N ILE A 93 -5.01 6.16 -25.47
CA ILE A 93 -4.56 5.15 -26.43
C ILE A 93 -3.06 4.92 -26.20
N ASP A 94 -2.67 3.67 -25.95
CA ASP A 94 -1.27 3.28 -25.81
C ASP A 94 -0.53 3.45 -27.16
N THR A 95 0.63 4.10 -27.16
CA THR A 95 1.49 4.31 -28.35
C THR A 95 2.84 3.61 -28.21
N ASP A 96 2.95 2.61 -27.34
CA ASP A 96 4.17 1.82 -27.18
C ASP A 96 4.34 0.76 -28.29
N ALA A 97 5.53 0.17 -28.39
CA ALA A 97 5.86 -0.82 -29.43
C ALA A 97 4.95 -2.07 -29.42
N THR A 98 4.31 -2.37 -28.29
CA THR A 98 3.34 -3.47 -28.17
C THR A 98 2.01 -3.09 -28.84
N ALA A 99 1.60 -1.83 -28.73
CA ALA A 99 0.38 -1.29 -29.33
C ALA A 99 0.52 -0.98 -30.84
N GLU A 100 1.74 -0.79 -31.35
CA GLU A 100 2.02 -0.50 -32.78
C GLU A 100 1.36 -1.52 -33.72
N ARG A 101 1.44 -2.82 -33.41
CA ARG A 101 0.78 -3.87 -34.22
C ARG A 101 -0.74 -3.73 -34.24
N ASN A 102 -1.35 -3.36 -33.11
CA ASN A 102 -2.80 -3.19 -33.02
C ASN A 102 -3.24 -1.96 -33.82
N ILE A 103 -2.52 -0.84 -33.70
CA ILE A 103 -2.80 0.40 -34.45
C ILE A 103 -2.65 0.15 -35.96
N LEU A 104 -1.59 -0.54 -36.39
CA LEU A 104 -1.39 -0.90 -37.79
C LEU A 104 -2.48 -1.84 -38.31
N SER A 105 -2.93 -2.79 -37.50
CA SER A 105 -4.02 -3.70 -37.86
C SER A 105 -5.35 -2.96 -38.00
N VAL A 106 -5.65 -2.02 -37.09
CA VAL A 106 -6.82 -1.14 -37.18
C VAL A 106 -6.76 -0.31 -38.45
N LYS A 107 -5.64 0.34 -38.71
CA LYS A 107 -5.45 1.12 -39.95
C LYS A 107 -5.64 0.27 -41.21
N ALA A 108 -5.01 -0.90 -41.27
CA ALA A 108 -5.14 -1.80 -42.43
C ALA A 108 -6.58 -2.27 -42.62
N THR A 109 -7.31 -2.48 -41.53
CA THR A 109 -8.71 -2.90 -41.53
C THR A 109 -9.60 -1.79 -42.09
N PHE A 110 -9.43 -0.54 -41.64
CA PHE A 110 -10.09 0.63 -42.23
C PHE A 110 -9.73 0.83 -43.71
N ASP A 111 -8.46 0.70 -44.08
CA ASP A 111 -8.00 0.85 -45.47
C ASP A 111 -8.62 -0.21 -46.41
N LEU A 112 -8.88 -1.43 -45.92
CA LEU A 112 -9.39 -2.55 -46.71
C LEU A 112 -10.92 -2.67 -46.74
N PHE A 113 -11.59 -2.41 -45.62
CA PHE A 113 -13.04 -2.67 -45.49
C PHE A 113 -13.86 -1.40 -45.16
N GLY A 114 -13.21 -0.25 -45.00
CA GLY A 114 -13.88 1.01 -44.67
C GLY A 114 -14.30 1.11 -43.20
N ASP A 115 -15.31 1.95 -42.94
CA ASP A 115 -15.83 2.19 -41.58
C ASP A 115 -16.41 0.90 -40.98
N GLN A 116 -15.76 0.40 -39.93
CA GLN A 116 -16.19 -0.79 -39.20
C GLN A 116 -15.81 -0.67 -37.74
N GLU A 117 -16.64 -1.25 -36.87
CA GLU A 117 -16.40 -1.27 -35.43
C GLU A 117 -15.40 -2.36 -35.07
N ILE A 118 -14.26 -1.98 -34.48
CA ILE A 118 -13.19 -2.89 -34.06
C ILE A 118 -13.11 -2.91 -32.54
N PRO A 119 -13.13 -4.08 -31.88
CA PRO A 119 -12.94 -4.15 -30.43
C PRO A 119 -11.51 -3.73 -30.07
N TRP A 120 -11.38 -2.69 -29.26
CA TRP A 120 -10.11 -2.14 -28.78
C TRP A 120 -10.01 -2.17 -27.26
N THR A 121 -8.87 -2.63 -26.75
CA THR A 121 -8.55 -2.59 -25.32
C THR A 121 -7.71 -1.35 -25.03
N PHE A 122 -8.21 -0.47 -24.17
CA PHE A 122 -7.56 0.79 -23.78
C PHE A 122 -6.53 0.61 -22.66
N ALA A 123 -5.77 1.67 -22.39
CA ALA A 123 -4.76 1.73 -21.33
C ALA A 123 -5.33 1.53 -19.91
N ASP A 124 -6.64 1.62 -19.69
CA ASP A 124 -7.29 1.31 -18.42
C ASP A 124 -7.77 -0.16 -18.35
N ASN A 125 -7.41 -0.98 -19.34
CA ASN A 125 -7.90 -2.34 -19.59
C ASN A 125 -9.41 -2.44 -19.86
N SER A 126 -10.09 -1.32 -20.11
CA SER A 126 -11.46 -1.36 -20.64
C SER A 126 -11.44 -1.74 -22.12
N VAL A 127 -12.52 -2.40 -22.58
CA VAL A 127 -12.72 -2.74 -23.99
C VAL A 127 -13.88 -1.92 -24.53
N ALA A 128 -13.68 -1.22 -25.64
CA ALA A 128 -14.78 -0.59 -26.39
C ALA A 128 -14.57 -0.74 -27.90
N MET A 129 -15.65 -0.53 -28.66
CA MET A 129 -15.60 -0.54 -30.11
C MET A 129 -15.11 0.83 -30.62
N ILE A 130 -14.15 0.83 -31.54
CA ILE A 130 -13.62 2.02 -32.22
C ILE A 130 -13.77 1.91 -33.73
#